data_AF-A0A838FD37-F1
#
_entry.id   AF-A0A838FD37-F1
#
_cell.length_a   1.000
_cell.length_b   1.000
_cell.length_c   1.000
_cell.angle_alpha   90.00
_cell.angle_beta   90.00
_cell.angle_gamma   90.00
#
_symmetry.space_group_name_H-M   'P 1'
#
loop_
_entity.id
_entity.type
_entity.pdbx_description
1 polymer ?
#
loop_
_entity_poly.entity_id
_entity_poly.type
_entity_poly.pdbx_seq_one_letter_code
_entity_poly.pdbx_strand_id
1 'polypeptide(L)'
;MSLKEFGNEVVDVYSITEQKSGGVELKVFFDLGGGAFLNSLDHAAQYKAAEDFVRTFARNEATATVGLEMTNAQKKLDSKIKKYDYLIREDSSLSKKIRNAEALIKQAEIDQKETRVSQQKMMEEIQQEQKNLEFLKAKQTSIE
;
A
#
# COMPACT_ATOMS: atom_id res chain seq x y z
N MET A 1 -5.87 40.52 -1.87
CA MET A 1 -6.75 41.46 -1.15
C MET A 1 -5.87 42.57 -0.58
N SER A 2 -6.30 43.83 -0.61
CA SER A 2 -5.50 44.98 -0.17
C SER A 2 -6.24 45.74 0.94
N LEU A 3 -5.55 46.06 2.03
CA LEU A 3 -6.05 46.90 3.14
C LEU A 3 -6.07 48.40 2.74
N LYS A 4 -6.72 48.72 1.61
CA LYS A 4 -6.75 50.10 1.06
C LYS A 4 -7.37 51.11 2.02
N GLU A 5 -8.27 50.64 2.91
CA GLU A 5 -8.91 51.46 3.94
C GLU A 5 -7.93 51.97 5.01
N PHE A 6 -6.69 51.44 5.06
CA PHE A 6 -5.64 51.94 5.94
C PHE A 6 -4.81 53.08 5.32
N GLY A 7 -5.06 53.43 4.05
CA GLY A 7 -4.35 54.52 3.37
C GLY A 7 -2.84 54.24 3.22
N ASN A 8 -2.02 55.28 3.40
CA ASN A 8 -0.55 55.20 3.35
C ASN A 8 0.08 55.03 4.75
N GLU A 9 -0.73 54.83 5.79
CA GLU A 9 -0.23 54.68 7.15
C GLU A 9 0.48 53.33 7.32
N VAL A 10 1.61 53.34 8.00
CA VAL A 10 2.33 52.12 8.37
C VAL A 10 1.62 51.50 9.56
N VAL A 11 1.29 50.22 9.45
CA VAL A 11 0.58 49.46 10.49
C VAL A 11 1.44 48.27 10.88
N ASP A 12 1.80 48.20 12.15
CA ASP A 12 2.47 47.02 12.69
C ASP A 12 1.44 45.95 13.05
N VAL A 13 1.67 44.72 12.58
CA VAL A 13 0.75 43.60 12.79
C VAL A 13 1.40 42.54 13.64
N TYR A 14 0.80 42.28 14.80
CA TYR A 14 1.22 41.24 15.73
C TYR A 14 0.22 40.10 15.71
N SER A 15 0.69 38.87 15.85
CA SER A 15 -0.20 37.71 15.91
C SER A 15 0.22 36.70 16.97
N ILE A 16 -0.79 36.01 17.51
CA ILE A 16 -0.64 34.88 18.42
C ILE A 16 -1.46 33.74 17.86
N THR A 17 -0.82 32.58 17.69
CA THR A 17 -1.47 31.35 17.25
C THR A 17 -1.46 30.33 18.36
N GLU A 18 -2.63 29.79 18.69
CA GLU A 18 -2.79 28.75 19.70
C GLU A 18 -3.51 27.53 19.11
N GLN A 19 -2.94 26.34 19.29
CA GLN A 19 -3.64 25.11 18.96
C GLN A 19 -4.82 24.89 19.92
N LYS A 20 -6.00 24.61 19.38
CA LYS A 20 -7.21 24.21 20.12
C LYS A 20 -7.68 22.84 19.62
N SER A 21 -8.60 22.21 20.36
CA SER A 21 -9.10 20.85 20.05
C SER A 21 -9.78 20.74 18.68
N GLY A 22 -10.27 21.84 18.12
CA GLY A 22 -10.96 21.89 16.82
C GLY A 22 -10.22 22.67 15.72
N GLY A 23 -8.97 23.07 15.93
CA GLY A 23 -8.23 23.86 14.95
C GLY A 23 -7.23 24.82 15.60
N VAL A 24 -6.97 25.94 14.95
CA VAL A 24 -6.04 26.97 15.44
C VAL A 24 -6.83 28.24 15.74
N GLU A 25 -6.60 28.81 16.92
CA GLU A 25 -7.03 30.15 17.26
C GLU A 25 -5.94 31.14 16.83
N LEU A 26 -6.30 32.10 15.97
CA LEU A 26 -5.42 33.19 15.55
C LEU A 26 -5.95 34.50 16.13
N LYS A 27 -5.14 35.15 16.97
CA LYS A 27 -5.38 36.51 17.46
C LYS A 27 -4.45 37.44 16.69
N VAL A 28 -4.99 38.53 16.16
CA VAL A 28 -4.23 39.53 15.40
C VAL A 28 -4.46 40.90 16.01
N PHE A 29 -3.38 41.66 16.20
CA PHE A 29 -3.39 43.01 16.73
C PHE A 29 -2.78 43.93 15.68
N PHE A 30 -3.47 45.02 15.37
CA PHE A 30 -3.01 46.04 14.42
C PHE A 30 -2.70 47.31 15.22
N ASP A 31 -1.42 47.67 15.29
CA ASP A 31 -0.94 48.89 15.92
C ASP A 31 -0.91 50.00 14.85
N LEU A 32 -1.65 51.07 15.12
CA LEU A 32 -1.80 52.22 14.23
C LEU A 32 -0.75 53.30 14.50
N GLY A 33 0.19 53.04 15.41
CA GLY A 33 1.19 54.00 15.87
C GLY A 33 0.67 54.92 16.97
N GLY A 34 1.58 55.66 17.61
CA GLY A 34 1.23 56.64 18.65
C GLY A 34 0.61 56.06 19.93
N GLY A 35 0.71 54.73 20.13
CA GLY A 35 0.11 54.00 21.25
C GLY A 35 -1.36 53.59 21.04
N ALA A 36 -1.89 53.74 19.83
CA ALA A 36 -3.27 53.38 19.50
C ALA A 36 -3.36 52.03 18.77
N PHE A 37 -4.21 51.14 19.28
CA PHE A 37 -4.54 49.89 18.60
C PHE A 37 -5.88 49.98 17.89
N LEU A 38 -5.98 49.26 16.77
CA LEU A 38 -7.22 49.15 16.00
C LEU A 38 -8.35 48.61 16.86
N ASN A 39 -9.49 49.31 16.86
CA ASN A 39 -10.67 48.93 17.61
C ASN A 39 -11.94 49.36 16.86
N SER A 40 -13.07 48.73 17.18
CA SER A 40 -14.33 48.91 16.46
C SER A 40 -15.04 50.24 16.75
N LEU A 41 -14.68 50.95 17.83
CA LEU A 41 -15.31 52.20 18.23
C LEU A 41 -14.68 53.39 17.52
N ASP A 42 -13.35 53.49 17.58
CA ASP A 42 -12.61 54.65 17.07
C ASP A 42 -12.22 54.48 15.59
N HIS A 43 -12.15 53.24 15.10
CA HIS A 43 -11.60 52.90 13.79
C HIS A 43 -12.52 51.96 12.99
N ALA A 44 -13.84 52.22 13.00
CA ALA A 44 -14.85 51.28 12.50
C ALA A 44 -14.61 50.76 11.07
N ALA A 45 -14.20 51.62 10.12
CA ALA A 45 -13.96 51.23 8.74
C ALA A 45 -12.71 50.34 8.60
N GLN A 46 -11.58 50.75 9.21
CA GLN A 46 -10.33 49.98 9.23
C GLN A 46 -10.50 48.67 9.98
N TYR A 47 -11.24 48.68 11.09
CA TYR A 47 -11.57 47.49 11.87
C TYR A 47 -12.35 46.49 11.02
N LYS A 48 -13.35 46.97 10.27
CA LYS A 48 -14.12 46.10 9.38
C LYS A 48 -13.25 45.51 8.25
N ALA A 49 -12.39 46.32 7.64
CA ALA A 49 -11.47 45.85 6.62
C ALA A 49 -10.46 44.81 7.15
N ALA A 50 -9.92 45.02 8.35
CA ALA A 50 -9.05 44.06 9.03
C ALA A 50 -9.78 42.77 9.40
N GLU A 51 -11.01 42.86 9.90
CA GLU A 51 -11.85 41.71 10.18
C GLU A 51 -12.07 40.85 8.92
N ASP A 52 -12.46 41.49 7.82
CA ASP A 52 -12.72 40.78 6.55
C ASP A 52 -11.44 40.17 5.97
N PHE A 53 -10.29 40.83 6.15
CA PHE A 53 -8.98 40.31 5.79
C PHE A 53 -8.64 39.04 6.59
N VAL A 54 -8.74 39.09 7.92
CA VAL A 54 -8.43 37.94 8.79
C VAL A 54 -9.41 36.79 8.54
N ARG A 55 -10.70 37.08 8.34
CA ARG A 55 -11.72 36.05 8.00
C ARG A 55 -11.42 35.39 6.67
N THR A 56 -11.03 36.15 5.66
CA THR A 56 -10.67 35.62 4.33
C THR A 56 -9.42 34.76 4.42
N PHE A 57 -8.40 35.22 5.15
CA PHE A 57 -7.20 34.43 5.43
C PHE A 57 -7.55 33.10 6.11
N ALA A 58 -8.32 33.13 7.21
CA ALA A 58 -8.73 31.93 7.93
C ALA A 58 -9.49 30.95 7.03
N ARG A 59 -10.40 31.44 6.18
CA ARG A 59 -11.12 30.61 5.21
C ARG A 59 -10.19 29.96 4.18
N ASN A 60 -9.24 30.72 3.64
CA ASN A 60 -8.30 30.21 2.64
C ASN A 60 -7.40 29.13 3.24
N GLU A 61 -6.84 29.36 4.44
CA GLU A 61 -5.99 28.38 5.13
C GLU A 61 -6.77 27.12 5.52
N ALA A 62 -8.01 27.26 6.00
CA ALA A 62 -8.86 26.11 6.28
C ALA A 62 -9.17 25.31 5.00
N THR A 63 -9.47 26.00 3.89
CA THR A 63 -9.74 25.35 2.59
C THR A 63 -8.49 24.63 2.07
N ALA A 64 -7.31 25.25 2.18
CA ALA A 64 -6.05 24.66 1.77
C ALA A 64 -5.72 23.42 2.61
N THR A 65 -5.92 23.50 3.93
CA THR A 65 -5.70 22.38 4.86
C THR A 65 -6.57 21.18 4.51
N VAL A 66 -7.87 21.40 4.31
CA VAL A 66 -8.80 20.34 3.88
C VAL A 66 -8.38 19.78 2.51
N GLY A 67 -7.94 20.62 1.58
CA GLY A 67 -7.42 20.17 0.28
C GLY A 67 -6.19 19.26 0.39
N LEU A 68 -5.27 19.57 1.32
CA LEU A 68 -4.12 18.72 1.63
C LEU A 68 -4.54 17.40 2.27
N GLU A 69 -5.47 17.44 3.23
CA GLU A 69 -6.02 16.24 3.86
C GLU A 69 -6.70 15.31 2.84
N MET A 70 -7.52 15.87 1.94
CA MET A 70 -8.16 15.14 0.85
C MET A 70 -7.12 14.52 -0.08
N THR A 71 -6.09 15.28 -0.48
CA THR A 71 -5.01 14.77 -1.34
C THR A 71 -4.27 13.61 -0.68
N ASN A 72 -3.97 13.72 0.62
CA ASN A 72 -3.32 12.68 1.38
C ASN A 72 -4.20 11.45 1.56
N ALA A 73 -5.49 11.63 1.82
CA ALA A 73 -6.48 10.55 1.89
C ALA A 73 -6.59 9.82 0.55
N GLN A 74 -6.66 10.55 -0.57
CA GLN A 74 -6.70 9.97 -1.92
C GLN A 74 -5.44 9.16 -2.22
N LYS A 75 -4.24 9.69 -1.93
CA LYS A 75 -2.98 8.93 -2.10
C LYS A 75 -2.97 7.62 -1.29
N LYS A 76 -3.45 7.66 -0.05
CA LYS A 76 -3.59 6.46 0.79
C LYS A 76 -4.57 5.46 0.19
N LEU A 77 -5.70 5.93 -0.33
CA LEU A 77 -6.69 5.09 -1.00
C LEU A 77 -6.11 4.44 -2.25
N ASP A 78 -5.47 5.21 -3.13
CA ASP A 78 -4.85 4.70 -4.36
C ASP A 78 -3.79 3.65 -4.08
N SER A 79 -2.98 3.85 -3.04
CA SER A 79 -2.00 2.85 -2.60
C SER A 79 -2.66 1.55 -2.13
N LYS A 80 -3.81 1.63 -1.46
CA LYS A 80 -4.57 0.44 -1.03
C LYS A 80 -5.18 -0.29 -2.23
N ILE A 81 -5.75 0.44 -3.19
CA ILE A 81 -6.29 -0.12 -4.44
C ILE A 81 -5.18 -0.87 -5.21
N LYS A 82 -4.02 -0.24 -5.41
CA LYS A 82 -2.89 -0.90 -6.08
C LYS A 82 -2.43 -2.16 -5.38
N LYS A 83 -2.39 -2.15 -4.04
CA LYS A 83 -2.03 -3.33 -3.25
C LYS A 83 -3.09 -4.43 -3.38
N TYR A 84 -4.37 -4.07 -3.38
CA TYR A 84 -5.46 -5.02 -3.61
C TYR A 84 -5.36 -5.69 -5.00
N ASP A 85 -5.15 -4.91 -6.06
CA ASP A 85 -4.99 -5.45 -7.42
C ASP A 85 -3.75 -6.32 -7.58
N TYR A 86 -2.68 -6.01 -6.84
CA TYR A 86 -1.50 -6.87 -6.75
C TYR A 86 -1.85 -8.22 -6.10
N LEU A 87 -2.54 -8.21 -4.96
CA LEU A 87 -2.92 -9.42 -4.22
C LEU A 87 -3.84 -10.33 -5.05
N ILE A 88 -4.79 -9.76 -5.81
CA ILE A 88 -5.63 -10.55 -6.75
C ILE A 88 -4.77 -11.27 -7.79
N ARG A 89 -3.80 -10.57 -8.39
CA ARG A 89 -2.93 -11.16 -9.43
C ARG A 89 -2.00 -12.22 -8.84
N GLU A 90 -1.49 -11.98 -7.64
CA GLU A 90 -0.67 -12.94 -6.89
C GLU A 90 -1.45 -14.21 -6.58
N ASP A 91 -2.67 -14.08 -6.06
CA ASP A 91 -3.57 -15.21 -5.77
C ASP A 91 -3.88 -16.04 -7.03
N SER A 92 -4.20 -15.37 -8.15
CA SER A 92 -4.42 -16.03 -9.44
C SER A 92 -3.19 -16.82 -9.92
N SER A 93 -1.99 -16.24 -9.76
CA SER A 93 -0.72 -16.89 -10.11
C SER A 93 -0.44 -18.10 -9.23
N LEU A 94 -0.62 -17.97 -7.92
CA LEU A 94 -0.46 -19.06 -6.95
C LEU A 94 -1.44 -20.18 -7.23
N SER A 95 -2.72 -19.86 -7.48
CA SER A 95 -3.75 -20.83 -7.86
C SER A 95 -3.37 -21.62 -9.13
N LYS A 96 -2.77 -20.96 -10.13
CA LYS A 96 -2.25 -21.65 -11.33
C LYS A 96 -1.07 -22.57 -11.01
N LYS A 97 -0.13 -22.12 -10.16
CA LYS A 97 1.00 -22.95 -9.72
C LYS A 97 0.53 -24.20 -8.97
N ILE A 98 -0.46 -24.06 -8.09
CA ILE A 98 -1.07 -25.18 -7.36
C ILE A 98 -1.64 -26.21 -8.34
N ARG A 99 -2.49 -25.79 -9.28
CA ARG A 99 -3.06 -26.71 -10.28
C ARG A 99 -2.00 -27.45 -11.10
N ASN A 100 -0.95 -26.75 -11.50
CA ASN A 100 0.16 -27.37 -12.24
C ASN A 100 0.91 -28.39 -11.38
N ALA A 101 1.18 -28.06 -10.11
CA ALA A 101 1.84 -28.98 -9.18
C ALA A 101 0.99 -30.23 -8.92
N GLU A 102 -0.32 -30.07 -8.73
CA GLU A 102 -1.25 -31.21 -8.58
C GLU A 102 -1.25 -32.13 -9.81
N ALA A 103 -1.20 -31.56 -11.02
CA ALA A 103 -1.11 -32.34 -12.25
C ALA A 103 0.21 -33.13 -12.33
N LEU A 104 1.34 -32.50 -11.97
CA LEU A 104 2.64 -33.16 -11.93
C LEU A 104 2.68 -34.28 -10.89
N ILE A 105 2.10 -34.06 -9.70
CA ILE A 105 2.01 -35.10 -8.65
C ILE A 105 1.23 -36.30 -9.18
N LYS A 106 0.05 -36.08 -9.78
CA LYS A 106 -0.75 -37.16 -10.35
C LYS A 106 0.01 -37.94 -11.43
N GLN A 107 0.76 -37.26 -12.29
CA GLN A 107 1.56 -37.95 -13.29
C GLN A 107 2.68 -38.77 -12.65
N ALA A 108 3.39 -38.21 -11.68
CA ALA A 108 4.45 -38.92 -10.96
C ALA A 108 3.91 -40.17 -10.22
N GLU A 109 2.70 -40.12 -9.68
CA GLU A 109 2.03 -41.27 -9.06
C GLU A 109 1.73 -42.38 -10.08
N ILE A 110 1.29 -42.03 -11.28
CA ILE A 110 1.07 -42.97 -12.39
C ILE A 110 2.41 -43.60 -12.80
N ASP A 111 3.42 -42.78 -13.08
CA ASP A 111 4.74 -43.23 -13.52
C ASP A 111 5.39 -44.14 -12.47
N GLN A 112 5.24 -43.82 -11.18
CA GLN A 112 5.73 -44.65 -10.08
C GLN A 112 5.03 -46.02 -10.06
N LYS A 113 3.71 -46.06 -10.27
CA LYS A 113 2.95 -47.31 -10.31
C LYS A 113 3.39 -48.19 -11.48
N GLU A 114 3.53 -47.62 -12.67
CA GLU A 114 4.01 -48.34 -13.86
C GLU A 114 5.44 -48.86 -13.66
N THR A 115 6.32 -48.03 -13.09
CA THR A 115 7.69 -48.43 -12.77
C THR A 115 7.73 -49.63 -11.82
N ARG A 116 6.89 -49.65 -10.78
CA ARG A 116 6.82 -50.79 -9.84
C ARG A 116 6.37 -52.07 -10.53
N VAL A 117 5.40 -51.99 -11.44
CA VAL A 117 4.96 -53.16 -12.25
C VAL A 117 6.10 -53.67 -13.12
N SER A 118 6.84 -52.79 -13.78
CA SER A 118 7.99 -53.18 -14.61
C SER A 118 9.12 -53.78 -13.79
N GLN A 119 9.42 -53.24 -12.61
CA GLN A 119 10.40 -53.82 -11.68
C GLN A 119 10.02 -55.24 -11.25
N GLN A 120 8.73 -55.48 -10.97
CA GLN A 120 8.26 -56.81 -10.61
C GLN A 120 8.44 -57.81 -11.76
N LYS A 121 8.02 -57.45 -12.99
CA LYS A 121 8.21 -58.30 -14.17
C LYS A 121 9.68 -58.63 -14.42
N MET A 122 10.54 -57.61 -14.33
CA MET A 122 11.98 -57.80 -14.50
C MET A 122 12.57 -58.75 -13.44
N MET A 123 12.07 -58.69 -12.20
CA MET A 123 12.49 -59.63 -11.15
C MET A 123 12.06 -61.07 -11.48
N GLU A 124 10.86 -61.28 -12.00
CA GLU A 124 10.37 -62.60 -12.44
C GLU A 124 11.24 -63.15 -13.60
N GLU A 125 11.58 -62.31 -14.57
CA GLU A 125 12.48 -62.66 -15.69
C GLU A 125 13.88 -63.04 -15.18
N ILE A 126 14.46 -62.24 -14.28
CA ILE A 126 15.76 -62.54 -13.65
C ILE A 126 15.73 -63.90 -12.94
N GLN A 127 14.67 -64.20 -12.19
CA GLN A 127 14.53 -65.49 -11.50
C GLN A 127 14.45 -66.66 -12.48
N GLN A 128 13.77 -66.48 -13.61
CA GLN A 128 13.69 -67.52 -14.64
C GLN A 128 15.05 -67.76 -15.30
N GLU A 129 15.79 -66.70 -15.61
CA GLU A 129 17.15 -66.79 -16.17
C GLU A 129 18.13 -67.45 -15.19
N GLN A 130 18.02 -67.14 -13.90
CA GLN A 130 18.83 -67.79 -12.86
C GLN A 130 18.60 -69.32 -12.84
N LYS A 131 17.34 -69.77 -12.88
CA LYS A 131 17.01 -71.20 -12.93
C LYS A 131 17.54 -71.87 -14.20
N ASN A 132 17.42 -71.20 -15.35
CA ASN A 132 17.95 -71.71 -16.62
C ASN A 132 19.48 -71.86 -16.55
N LEU A 133 20.18 -70.88 -16.00
CA LEU A 133 21.63 -70.92 -15.82
C LEU A 133 22.07 -72.06 -14.90
N GLU A 134 21.37 -72.27 -13.78
CA GLU A 134 21.63 -73.38 -12.86
C GLU A 134 21.44 -74.74 -13.55
N PHE A 135 20.36 -74.90 -14.31
CA PHE A 135 20.11 -76.12 -15.10
C PHE A 135 21.24 -76.38 -16.10
N LEU A 136 21.68 -75.35 -16.84
CA LEU A 136 22.76 -75.47 -17.82
C LEU A 136 24.09 -75.84 -17.15
N LYS A 137 24.41 -75.24 -16.00
CA LYS A 137 25.59 -75.60 -15.19
C LYS A 137 25.56 -77.06 -14.76
N ALA A 138 24.43 -77.53 -14.23
CA ALA A 138 24.28 -78.93 -13.83
C ALA A 138 24.45 -79.88 -15.02
N LYS A 139 23.88 -79.52 -16.19
CA LYS A 139 24.04 -80.29 -17.43
C LYS A 139 25.51 -80.34 -17.89
N GLN A 140 26.24 -79.24 -17.81
CA GLN A 140 27.67 -79.21 -18.15
C GLN A 140 28.47 -80.19 -17.29
N THR A 141 28.28 -80.16 -15.96
CA THR A 141 28.96 -81.09 -15.04
C THR A 141 28.63 -82.55 -15.32
N SER A 142 27.44 -82.86 -15.84
CA SER A 142 27.04 -84.24 -16.16
C SER A 142 27.64 -84.80 -17.46
N ILE A 143 28.23 -83.93 -18.30
CA ILE A 143 28.85 -84.30 -19.58
C ILE A 143 30.38 -84.44 -19.46
N GLU A 144 30.98 -83.85 -18.42
CA GLU A 144 32.38 -84.02 -18.02
C GLU A 144 32.59 -85.28 -17.17
#